data_AF-D3Q0A0-F1
#
_entry.id   AF-D3Q0A0-F1
#
_cell.length_a   1.000
_cell.length_b   1.000
_cell.length_c   1.000
_cell.angle_alpha   90.00
_cell.angle_beta   90.00
_cell.angle_gamma   90.00
#
_symmetry.space_group_name_H-M   'P 1'
#
loop_
_entity.id
_entity.type
_entity.pdbx_description
1 polymer ?
#
loop_
_entity_poly.entity_id
_entity_poly.type
_entity_poly.pdbx_seq_one_letter_code
_entity_poly.pdbx_strand_id
1 'polypeptide(L)'
;MNIAERLDKLSIRSSSPDGNIRSILTGRTNLKLEFRSGGYEAYTERELEHQLSRLATLTWTSYRRGYTEIVTSAGLEVVFEPGDEWNSHDREYQQARLEVEGRGESGDGTVRTRTQALLRWQFKIKDGTVKRLPEADFTREVLVAVRLAIKDYRSQSSELRQKYFGPGFAMGG
;
A
#
# COMPACT_ATOMS: atom_id res chain seq x y z
N MET A 1 25.84 -5.45 -5.44
CA MET A 1 24.38 -5.28 -5.54
C MET A 1 24.06 -3.85 -5.13
N ASN A 2 23.51 -3.04 -6.03
CA ASN A 2 23.19 -1.65 -5.74
C ASN A 2 21.85 -1.53 -4.97
N ILE A 3 21.51 -0.34 -4.48
CA ILE A 3 20.28 -0.10 -3.70
C ILE A 3 19.03 -0.46 -4.51
N ALA A 4 18.98 -0.09 -5.79
CA ALA A 4 17.83 -0.39 -6.66
C ALA A 4 17.58 -1.90 -6.78
N GLU A 5 18.63 -2.70 -7.00
CA GLU A 5 18.55 -4.16 -7.06
C GLU A 5 18.08 -4.78 -5.74
N ARG A 6 18.51 -4.21 -4.59
CA ARG A 6 18.04 -4.64 -3.27
C ARG A 6 16.56 -4.36 -3.09
N LEU A 7 16.11 -3.17 -3.50
CA LEU A 7 14.72 -2.75 -3.41
C LEU A 7 13.81 -3.56 -4.34
N ASP A 8 14.26 -3.88 -5.55
CA ASP A 8 13.48 -4.71 -6.49
C ASP A 8 13.32 -6.16 -5.99
N LYS A 9 14.28 -6.64 -5.19
CA LYS A 9 14.23 -7.96 -4.55
C LYS A 9 13.60 -7.95 -3.15
N LEU A 10 13.27 -6.79 -2.60
CA LEU A 10 12.61 -6.71 -1.29
C LEU A 10 11.28 -7.46 -1.37
N SER A 11 11.13 -8.48 -0.52
CA SER A 11 9.93 -9.30 -0.46
C SER A 11 9.37 -9.27 0.94
N ILE A 12 8.14 -8.76 1.06
CA ILE A 12 7.38 -8.76 2.30
C ILE A 12 6.34 -9.86 2.24
N ARG A 13 6.29 -10.67 3.29
CA ARG A 13 5.19 -11.62 3.52
C ARG A 13 4.41 -11.16 4.73
N SER A 14 3.09 -11.16 4.63
CA SER A 14 2.23 -10.82 5.75
C SER A 14 1.00 -11.71 5.74
N SER A 15 0.40 -11.86 6.92
CA SER A 15 -0.84 -12.60 7.10
C SER A 15 -1.88 -11.67 7.72
N SER A 16 -3.16 -11.89 7.39
CA SER A 16 -4.26 -11.27 8.10
C SER A 16 -4.19 -11.64 9.59
N PRO A 17 -4.77 -10.83 10.48
CA PRO A 17 -4.84 -11.11 11.91
C PRO A 17 -5.34 -12.51 12.28
N ASP A 18 -6.26 -13.07 11.49
CA ASP A 18 -6.79 -14.44 11.69
C ASP A 18 -5.98 -15.53 10.96
N GLY A 19 -4.94 -15.15 10.21
CA GLY A 19 -4.03 -16.06 9.52
C GLY A 19 -4.58 -16.70 8.24
N ASN A 20 -5.79 -16.36 7.82
CA ASN A 20 -6.49 -17.00 6.71
C ASN A 20 -6.22 -16.34 5.35
N ILE A 21 -5.71 -15.11 5.33
CA ILE A 21 -5.32 -14.40 4.11
C ILE A 21 -3.83 -14.10 4.19
N ARG A 22 -3.09 -14.33 3.11
CA ARG A 22 -1.67 -14.01 3.02
C ARG A 22 -1.41 -13.06 1.88
N SER A 23 -0.48 -12.14 2.09
CA SER A 23 0.06 -11.28 1.04
C SER A 23 1.54 -11.56 0.83
N ILE A 24 1.97 -11.43 -0.42
CA ILE A 24 3.38 -11.35 -0.79
C ILE A 24 3.55 -10.12 -1.65
N LEU A 25 4.28 -9.13 -1.15
CA LEU A 25 4.67 -7.94 -1.91
C LEU A 25 6.14 -8.10 -2.31
N THR A 26 6.43 -8.11 -3.61
CA THR A 26 7.79 -8.11 -4.14
C THR A 26 8.06 -6.80 -4.87
N GLY A 27 9.22 -6.20 -4.60
CA GLY A 27 9.57 -4.88 -5.08
C GLY A 27 8.54 -3.84 -4.65
N ARG A 28 8.25 -2.88 -5.54
CA ARG A 28 7.39 -1.72 -5.21
C ARG A 28 5.88 -1.95 -5.45
N THR A 29 5.49 -2.97 -6.22
CA THR A 29 4.09 -3.08 -6.71
C THR A 29 3.59 -4.50 -6.95
N ASN A 30 4.44 -5.52 -6.95
CA ASN A 30 4.00 -6.88 -7.27
C ASN A 30 3.37 -7.53 -6.05
N LEU A 31 2.07 -7.31 -5.86
CA LEU A 31 1.29 -7.90 -4.79
C LEU A 31 0.64 -9.21 -5.26
N LYS A 32 0.82 -10.27 -4.48
CA LYS A 32 0.02 -11.49 -4.51
C LYS A 32 -0.81 -11.59 -3.25
N LEU A 33 -1.99 -12.18 -3.39
CA LEU A 33 -2.94 -12.42 -2.31
C LEU A 33 -3.42 -13.87 -2.43
N GLU A 34 -3.44 -14.58 -1.30
CA GLU A 34 -3.84 -15.98 -1.25
C GLU A 34 -4.72 -16.21 -0.02
N PHE A 35 -5.80 -16.97 -0.18
CA PHE A 35 -6.59 -17.45 0.94
C PHE A 35 -6.12 -18.85 1.33
N ARG A 36 -6.31 -19.19 2.60
CA ARG A 36 -6.29 -20.58 3.03
C ARG A 36 -7.45 -21.32 2.34
N SER A 37 -7.25 -22.58 1.98
CA SER A 37 -8.28 -23.42 1.34
C SER A 37 -9.64 -23.31 2.03
N GLY A 38 -10.67 -22.91 1.28
CA GLY A 38 -12.05 -22.73 1.76
C GLY A 38 -12.25 -21.55 2.71
N GLY A 39 -11.22 -20.71 2.89
CA GLY A 39 -11.27 -19.57 3.81
C GLY A 39 -12.08 -18.40 3.26
N TYR A 40 -12.11 -18.22 1.94
CA TYR A 40 -12.85 -17.13 1.31
C TYR A 40 -14.36 -17.24 1.54
N GLU A 41 -14.94 -18.42 1.32
CA GLU A 41 -16.38 -18.65 1.41
C GLU A 41 -16.91 -18.60 2.85
N ALA A 42 -16.01 -18.73 3.84
CA ALA A 42 -16.35 -18.64 5.25
C ALA A 42 -16.55 -17.20 5.74
N TYR A 43 -16.16 -16.19 4.95
CA TYR A 43 -16.28 -14.79 5.33
C TYR A 43 -17.57 -14.15 4.85
N THR A 44 -18.02 -13.15 5.61
CA THR A 44 -18.86 -12.06 5.12
C THR A 44 -18.03 -10.97 4.45
N GLU A 45 -18.66 -10.12 3.64
CA GLU A 45 -18.02 -8.94 3.06
C GLU A 45 -17.38 -8.04 4.14
N ARG A 46 -18.03 -7.88 5.29
CA ARG A 46 -17.55 -7.01 6.38
C ARG A 46 -16.30 -7.56 7.05
N GLU A 47 -16.23 -8.88 7.23
CA GLU A 47 -15.03 -9.53 7.75
C GLU A 47 -13.88 -9.42 6.74
N LEU A 48 -14.13 -9.64 5.45
CA LEU A 48 -13.12 -9.43 4.40
C LEU A 48 -12.63 -7.98 4.37
N GLU A 49 -13.53 -6.99 4.42
CA GLU A 49 -13.17 -5.57 4.50
C GLU A 49 -12.19 -5.32 5.65
N HIS A 50 -12.49 -5.85 6.84
CA HIS A 50 -11.65 -5.71 8.02
C HIS A 50 -10.29 -6.42 7.86
N GLN A 51 -10.29 -7.68 7.43
CA GLN A 51 -9.05 -8.46 7.28
C GLN A 51 -8.13 -7.88 6.21
N LEU A 52 -8.67 -7.49 5.05
CA LEU A 52 -7.90 -6.87 3.97
C LEU A 52 -7.32 -5.52 4.37
N SER A 53 -8.09 -4.69 5.08
CA SER A 53 -7.62 -3.39 5.59
C SER A 53 -6.42 -3.54 6.52
N ARG A 54 -6.48 -4.52 7.43
CA ARG A 54 -5.38 -4.81 8.37
C ARG A 54 -4.19 -5.45 7.67
N LEU A 55 -4.42 -6.40 6.77
CA LEU A 55 -3.37 -7.06 5.98
C LEU A 55 -2.60 -6.04 5.13
N ALA A 56 -3.29 -5.14 4.41
CA ALA A 56 -2.65 -4.12 3.60
C ALA A 56 -1.84 -3.15 4.49
N THR A 57 -2.41 -2.69 5.61
CA THR A 57 -1.69 -1.85 6.58
C THR A 57 -0.40 -2.52 7.08
N LEU A 58 -0.45 -3.80 7.45
CA LEU A 58 0.72 -4.56 7.89
C LEU A 58 1.76 -4.73 6.77
N THR A 59 1.29 -5.05 5.56
CA THR A 59 2.16 -5.28 4.39
C THR A 59 2.96 -4.02 4.06
N TRP A 60 2.30 -2.86 3.97
CA TRP A 60 2.97 -1.61 3.61
C TRP A 60 3.79 -1.01 4.76
N THR A 61 3.38 -1.20 6.01
CA THR A 61 4.22 -0.84 7.17
C THR A 61 5.52 -1.64 7.18
N SER A 62 5.43 -2.95 6.91
CA SER A 62 6.59 -3.84 6.84
C SER A 62 7.48 -3.51 5.64
N TYR A 63 6.88 -3.18 4.49
CA TYR A 63 7.61 -2.69 3.32
C TYR A 63 8.39 -1.42 3.62
N ARG A 64 7.76 -0.44 4.29
CA ARG A 64 8.43 0.82 4.67
C ARG A 64 9.65 0.54 5.56
N ARG A 65 9.52 -0.36 6.55
CA ARG A 65 10.65 -0.76 7.41
C ARG A 65 11.79 -1.38 6.60
N GLY A 66 11.50 -2.36 5.75
CA GLY A 66 12.50 -2.99 4.90
C GLY A 66 13.17 -2.02 3.91
N TYR A 67 12.39 -1.07 3.37
CA TYR A 67 12.92 0.02 2.56
C TYR A 67 13.91 0.88 3.37
N THR A 68 13.51 1.32 4.58
CA THR A 68 14.37 2.10 5.47
C THR A 68 15.68 1.38 5.71
N GLU A 69 15.65 0.11 6.13
CA GLU A 69 16.84 -0.68 6.43
C GLU A 69 17.78 -0.81 5.23
N ILE A 70 17.24 -0.99 4.02
CA ILE A 70 18.05 -1.07 2.80
C ILE A 70 18.76 0.25 2.50
N VAL A 71 18.06 1.37 2.66
CA VAL A 71 18.59 2.70 2.36
C VAL A 71 19.59 3.16 3.44
N THR A 72 19.27 2.98 4.72
CA THR A 72 20.16 3.35 5.83
C THR A 72 21.43 2.50 5.87
N SER A 73 21.34 1.20 5.54
CA SER A 73 22.53 0.36 5.40
C SER A 73 23.45 0.76 4.24
N ALA A 74 22.98 1.62 3.33
CA ALA A 74 23.81 2.21 2.28
C ALA A 74 24.36 3.60 2.65
N GLY A 75 24.20 4.04 3.91
CA GLY A 75 24.68 5.33 4.39
C GLY A 75 23.80 6.52 4.00
N LEU A 76 22.58 6.26 3.51
CA LEU A 76 21.61 7.31 3.17
C LEU A 76 20.58 7.46 4.29
N GLU A 77 20.21 8.70 4.58
CA GLU A 77 19.19 9.01 5.57
C GLU A 77 17.78 8.95 4.95
N VAL A 78 16.80 8.48 5.71
CA VAL A 78 15.40 8.45 5.28
C VAL A 78 14.53 9.22 6.26
N VAL A 79 14.10 10.41 5.86
CA VAL A 79 13.19 11.24 6.65
C VAL A 79 11.74 10.83 6.36
N PHE A 80 11.07 10.43 7.42
CA PHE A 80 9.74 9.82 7.38
C PHE A 80 8.77 10.45 8.37
N GLU A 81 9.30 11.13 9.39
CA GLU A 81 8.53 11.84 10.40
C GLU A 81 8.83 13.35 10.31
N PRO A 82 7.81 14.22 10.41
CA PRO A 82 8.02 15.66 10.35
C PRO A 82 8.93 16.21 11.46
N GLY A 83 9.01 15.51 12.60
CA GLY A 83 9.76 15.93 13.78
C GLY A 83 11.28 15.89 13.61
N ASP A 84 11.79 15.11 12.66
CA ASP A 84 13.22 14.93 12.43
C ASP A 84 13.84 16.11 11.64
N GLU A 85 12.98 16.99 11.10
CA GLU A 85 13.38 18.03 10.18
C GLU A 85 13.47 19.41 10.87
N TRP A 86 14.64 20.05 10.75
CA TRP A 86 14.91 21.35 11.37
C TRP A 86 14.35 22.51 10.55
N ASN A 87 14.18 22.31 9.24
CA ASN A 87 13.57 23.28 8.33
C ASN A 87 12.04 23.22 8.41
N SER A 88 11.39 24.35 8.66
CA SER A 88 9.93 24.45 8.74
C SER A 88 9.25 24.07 7.42
N HIS A 89 9.85 24.42 6.28
CA HIS A 89 9.30 24.10 4.95
C HIS A 89 9.26 22.59 4.69
N ASP A 90 10.34 21.90 5.06
CA ASP A 90 10.46 20.47 4.87
C ASP A 90 9.58 19.70 5.87
N ARG A 91 9.42 20.21 7.10
CA ARG A 91 8.45 19.69 8.08
C ARG A 91 7.01 19.77 7.58
N GLU A 92 6.60 20.91 7.02
CA GLU A 92 5.27 21.08 6.42
C GLU A 92 5.06 20.11 5.26
N TYR A 93 6.07 19.92 4.41
CA TYR A 93 6.04 18.91 3.36
C TYR A 93 5.85 17.49 3.92
N GLN A 94 6.62 17.09 4.94
CA GLN A 94 6.46 15.77 5.55
C GLN A 94 5.07 15.57 6.17
N GLN A 95 4.53 16.60 6.82
CA GLN A 95 3.18 16.52 7.37
C GLN A 95 2.12 16.39 6.27
N ALA A 96 2.23 17.18 5.20
CA ALA A 96 1.34 17.08 4.06
C ALA A 96 1.43 15.71 3.35
N ARG A 97 2.62 15.08 3.30
CA ARG A 97 2.79 13.72 2.76
C ARG A 97 2.03 12.67 3.55
N LEU A 98 1.90 12.82 4.87
CA LEU A 98 1.14 11.90 5.71
C LEU A 98 -0.37 11.99 5.45
N GLU A 99 -0.84 13.08 4.85
CA GLU A 99 -2.24 13.30 4.51
C GLU A 99 -2.58 12.89 3.07
N VAL A 100 -1.58 12.56 2.23
CA VAL A 100 -1.82 12.15 0.85
C VAL A 100 -2.65 10.87 0.82
N GLU A 101 -3.79 10.94 0.15
CA GLU A 101 -4.65 9.80 -0.07
C GLU A 101 -4.34 9.10 -1.41
N GLY A 102 -4.68 7.82 -1.49
CA GLY A 102 -4.80 7.09 -2.75
C GLY A 102 -6.11 6.33 -2.77
N ARG A 103 -6.80 6.33 -3.90
CA ARG A 103 -8.10 5.67 -4.08
C ARG A 103 -8.06 4.73 -5.27
N GLY A 104 -8.70 3.59 -5.11
CA GLY A 104 -8.78 2.57 -6.15
C GLY A 104 -10.11 1.84 -6.11
N GLU A 105 -10.63 1.55 -7.29
CA GLU A 105 -11.91 0.88 -7.48
C GLU A 105 -11.76 -0.14 -8.60
N SER A 106 -12.22 -1.37 -8.33
CA SER A 106 -12.24 -2.43 -9.32
C SER A 106 -13.54 -2.38 -10.12
N GLY A 107 -13.46 -2.62 -11.44
CA GLY A 107 -14.60 -2.80 -12.34
C GLY A 107 -15.86 -1.97 -12.02
N ASP A 108 -16.95 -2.68 -11.72
CA ASP A 108 -18.29 -2.17 -11.39
C ASP A 108 -18.44 -1.68 -9.94
N GLY A 109 -17.34 -1.37 -9.27
CA GLY A 109 -17.30 -1.02 -7.86
C GLY A 109 -17.40 -2.20 -6.90
N THR A 110 -17.06 -3.41 -7.36
CA THR A 110 -17.06 -4.61 -6.52
C THR A 110 -16.13 -4.45 -5.32
N VAL A 111 -14.90 -3.98 -5.53
CA VAL A 111 -13.96 -3.63 -4.47
C VAL A 111 -13.54 -2.18 -4.61
N ARG A 112 -13.70 -1.42 -3.53
CA ARG A 112 -13.16 -0.08 -3.37
C ARG A 112 -12.14 -0.08 -2.26
N THR A 113 -11.06 0.66 -2.44
CA THR A 113 -10.06 0.85 -1.40
C THR A 113 -9.59 2.29 -1.37
N ARG A 114 -9.29 2.76 -0.17
CA ARG A 114 -8.58 4.00 0.05
C ARG A 114 -7.41 3.77 0.98
N THR A 115 -6.38 4.58 0.80
CA THR A 115 -5.23 4.59 1.67
C THR A 115 -4.80 6.01 2.00
N GLN A 116 -4.27 6.22 3.19
CA GLN A 116 -3.62 7.44 3.62
C GLN A 116 -2.13 7.13 3.85
N ALA A 117 -1.25 7.82 3.12
CA ALA A 117 0.20 7.65 3.14
C ALA A 117 0.71 6.22 2.88
N LEU A 118 -0.12 5.33 2.33
CA LEU A 118 0.12 3.88 2.30
C LEU A 118 0.21 3.21 3.69
N LEU A 119 -0.08 3.92 4.78
CA LEU A 119 0.05 3.45 6.16
C LEU A 119 -1.29 3.02 6.75
N ARG A 120 -2.39 3.58 6.25
CA ARG A 120 -3.74 3.24 6.70
C ARG A 120 -4.53 2.84 5.47
N TRP A 121 -5.11 1.64 5.50
CA TRP A 121 -5.90 1.11 4.41
C TRP A 121 -7.31 0.83 4.86
N GLN A 122 -8.27 1.07 3.96
CA GLN A 122 -9.68 0.76 4.19
C GLN A 122 -10.29 0.20 2.92
N PHE A 123 -10.90 -0.97 3.05
CA PHE A 123 -11.61 -1.64 1.96
C PHE A 123 -13.12 -1.52 2.14
N LYS A 124 -13.81 -1.45 1.01
CA LYS A 124 -15.25 -1.62 0.90
C LYS A 124 -15.56 -2.61 -0.20
N ILE A 125 -16.41 -3.57 0.13
CA ILE A 125 -16.81 -4.64 -0.77
C ILE A 125 -18.32 -4.51 -0.97
N LYS A 126 -18.75 -4.57 -2.23
CA LYS A 126 -20.16 -4.52 -2.59
C LYS A 126 -20.89 -5.72 -1.98
N ASP A 127 -22.04 -5.49 -1.35
CA ASP A 127 -22.78 -6.57 -0.68
C ASP A 127 -23.18 -7.67 -1.69
N GLY A 128 -23.12 -8.93 -1.26
CA GLY A 128 -23.39 -10.10 -2.09
C GLY A 128 -22.24 -10.52 -3.00
N THR A 129 -21.10 -9.83 -2.93
CA THR A 129 -19.89 -10.20 -3.69
C THR A 129 -19.40 -11.59 -3.34
N VAL A 130 -19.34 -11.96 -2.05
CA VAL A 130 -18.77 -13.25 -1.63
C VAL A 130 -19.59 -14.42 -2.17
N LYS A 131 -20.91 -14.27 -2.23
CA LYS A 131 -21.81 -15.29 -2.77
C LYS A 131 -21.75 -15.39 -4.29
N ARG A 132 -21.37 -14.32 -4.98
CA ARG A 132 -21.47 -14.18 -6.44
C ARG A 132 -20.16 -14.45 -7.15
N LEU A 133 -19.03 -14.01 -6.58
CA LEU A 133 -17.72 -14.12 -7.22
C LEU A 133 -16.91 -15.27 -6.62
N PRO A 134 -16.32 -16.14 -7.44
CA PRO A 134 -15.32 -17.09 -6.98
C PRO A 134 -14.09 -16.38 -6.39
N GLU A 135 -13.39 -17.05 -5.47
CA GLU A 135 -12.19 -16.53 -4.79
C GLU A 135 -11.15 -15.93 -5.76
N ALA A 136 -10.91 -16.61 -6.88
CA ALA A 136 -9.91 -16.18 -7.86
C ALA A 136 -10.28 -14.84 -8.54
N ASP A 137 -11.56 -14.64 -8.85
CA ASP A 137 -12.05 -13.39 -9.43
C ASP A 137 -12.11 -12.28 -8.38
N PHE A 138 -12.56 -12.59 -7.16
CA PHE A 138 -12.48 -11.65 -6.04
C PHE A 138 -11.05 -11.17 -5.79
N THR A 139 -10.09 -12.10 -5.76
CA THR A 139 -8.67 -11.79 -5.61
C THR A 139 -8.20 -10.83 -6.72
N ARG A 140 -8.60 -11.06 -7.96
CA ARG A 140 -8.27 -10.17 -9.08
C ARG A 140 -8.83 -8.76 -8.85
N GLU A 141 -10.08 -8.64 -8.43
CA GLU A 141 -10.72 -7.35 -8.13
C GLU A 141 -9.98 -6.60 -7.02
N VAL A 142 -9.59 -7.28 -5.93
CA VAL A 142 -8.78 -6.70 -4.85
C VAL A 142 -7.44 -6.18 -5.36
N LEU A 143 -6.72 -6.99 -6.16
CA LEU A 143 -5.42 -6.60 -6.71
C LEU A 143 -5.53 -5.39 -7.65
N VAL A 144 -6.61 -5.31 -8.44
CA VAL A 144 -6.89 -4.14 -9.29
C VAL A 144 -7.12 -2.90 -8.44
N ALA A 145 -8.00 -2.97 -7.42
CA ALA A 145 -8.29 -1.83 -6.55
C ALA A 145 -7.02 -1.33 -5.84
N VAL A 146 -6.20 -2.23 -5.30
CA VAL A 146 -4.92 -1.86 -4.66
C VAL A 146 -3.96 -1.20 -5.64
N ARG A 147 -3.80 -1.75 -6.85
CA ARG A 147 -2.93 -1.18 -7.89
C ARG A 147 -3.36 0.23 -8.25
N LEU A 148 -4.66 0.48 -8.40
CA LEU A 148 -5.20 1.79 -8.72
C LEU A 148 -4.99 2.78 -7.57
N ALA A 149 -5.20 2.38 -6.32
CA ALA A 149 -4.93 3.23 -5.16
C ALA A 149 -3.46 3.63 -5.03
N ILE A 150 -2.53 2.71 -5.31
CA ILE A 150 -1.09 3.02 -5.32
C ILE A 150 -0.74 3.98 -6.46
N LYS A 151 -1.35 3.80 -7.64
CA LYS A 151 -1.14 4.69 -8.79
C LYS A 151 -1.62 6.11 -8.48
N ASP A 152 -2.82 6.23 -7.91
CA ASP A 152 -3.39 7.52 -7.50
C ASP A 152 -2.55 8.20 -6.42
N TYR A 153 -2.17 7.47 -5.36
CA TYR A 153 -1.27 7.96 -4.31
C TYR A 153 0.06 8.51 -4.88
N ARG A 154 0.64 7.83 -5.87
CA ARG A 154 1.88 8.28 -6.52
C ARG A 154 1.69 9.56 -7.32
N SER A 155 0.56 9.70 -8.01
CA SER A 155 0.21 10.95 -8.71
C SER A 155 0.11 12.10 -7.73
N GLN A 156 -0.70 11.95 -6.68
CA GLN A 156 -0.90 12.98 -5.66
C GLN A 156 0.39 13.32 -4.90
N SER A 157 1.23 12.31 -4.60
CA SER A 157 2.53 12.54 -3.97
C SER A 157 3.49 13.32 -4.88
N SER A 158 3.43 13.09 -6.20
CA SER A 158 4.22 13.83 -7.19
C SER A 158 3.74 15.28 -7.31
N GLU A 159 2.43 15.50 -7.36
CA GLU A 159 1.81 16.83 -7.40
C GLU A 159 2.15 17.63 -6.13
N LEU A 160 2.06 17.00 -4.95
CA LEU A 160 2.46 17.61 -3.69
C LEU A 160 3.93 18.02 -3.70
N ARG A 161 4.82 17.17 -4.23
CA ARG A 161 6.25 17.50 -4.35
C ARG A 161 6.47 18.69 -5.28
N GLN A 162 5.80 18.74 -6.42
CA GLN A 162 5.89 19.86 -7.35
C GLN A 162 5.41 21.17 -6.71
N LYS A 163 4.35 21.11 -5.88
CA LYS A 163 3.85 22.28 -5.14
C LYS A 163 4.90 22.85 -4.17
N TYR A 164 5.68 22.01 -3.50
CA TYR A 164 6.65 22.45 -2.48
C TYR A 164 8.05 22.77 -3.03
N PHE A 165 8.50 22.10 -4.10
CA PHE A 165 9.88 22.19 -4.61
C PHE A 165 10.00 22.59 -6.09
N GLY A 166 8.86 22.79 -6.77
CA GLY A 166 8.82 23.18 -8.18
C GLY A 166 9.02 22.02 -9.18
N PRO A 167 8.81 22.30 -10.48
CA PRO A 167 9.01 21.32 -11.56
C PRO A 167 10.51 21.08 -11.78
N GLY A 168 11.00 19.89 -11.46
CA GLY A 168 12.41 19.50 -11.66
C GLY A 168 13.03 18.68 -10.52
N PHE A 169 12.38 18.62 -9.35
CA PHE A 169 12.87 17.84 -8.21
C PHE A 169 12.51 16.35 -8.36
N ALA A 170 13.24 15.64 -9.22
CA ALA A 170 13.17 14.19 -9.36
C ALA A 170 14.33 13.53 -8.59
N MET A 171 14.10 13.13 -7.34
CA MET A 171 14.96 12.13 -6.70
C MET A 171 14.54 10.74 -7.18
N GLY A 172 15.55 9.99 -7.65
CA GLY A 172 15.45 8.73 -8.40
C GLY A 172 14.50 7.70 -7.82
N GLY A 173 13.88 6.96 -8.75
CA GLY A 173 12.91 5.89 -8.50
C GLY A 173 13.45 4.74 -7.67
#